data_AF-A0A1Y1QB45-F1
#
_entry.id   AF-A0A1Y1QB45-F1
#
_cell.length_a   1.000
_cell.length_b   1.000
_cell.length_c   1.000
_cell.angle_alpha   90.00
_cell.angle_beta   90.00
_cell.angle_gamma   90.00
#
_symmetry.space_group_name_H-M   'P 1'
#
loop_
_entity.id
_entity.type
_entity.pdbx_description
1 polymer ?
#
loop_
_entity_poly.entity_id
_entity_poly.type
_entity_poly.pdbx_seq_one_letter_code
_entity_poly.pdbx_strand_id
1 'polypeptide(L)'
;MAVRNQTPEYVGAPQKRFAWIIRFALALLMFYLMVLNRVVGPINMLVCSACMMLMFFEAAFGICLGCKVYNLFFREKAKLCPGDACEANTRHDIQKVGMAQVASLVVFLGLIGVVGQQLHSATLTATTHEAAANDECTPPDFAVKMGHAEMWKLHHNCK
;
A
#
# COMPACT_ATOMS: atom_id res chain seq x y z
N MET A 1 -11.70 7.02 33.73
CA MET A 1 -13.00 6.30 33.72
C MET A 1 -13.54 6.10 32.29
N ALA A 2 -12.68 5.92 31.27
CA ALA A 2 -13.10 5.88 29.86
C ALA A 2 -13.46 4.46 29.31
N VAL A 3 -13.41 3.41 30.13
CA VAL A 3 -13.53 2.00 29.68
C VAL A 3 -14.46 1.20 30.61
N ARG A 4 -15.48 1.82 31.20
CA ARG A 4 -16.36 1.11 32.17
C ARG A 4 -17.43 0.24 31.51
N ASN A 5 -17.67 0.40 30.20
CA ASN A 5 -18.73 -0.31 29.46
C ASN A 5 -18.19 -1.09 28.24
N GLN A 6 -16.90 -1.44 28.22
CA GLN A 6 -16.29 -2.24 27.16
C GLN A 6 -16.22 -3.69 27.63
N THR A 7 -16.67 -4.64 26.82
CA THR A 7 -16.47 -6.06 27.08
C THR A 7 -14.97 -6.37 27.03
N PRO A 8 -14.38 -6.98 28.08
CA PRO A 8 -12.95 -7.24 28.10
C PRO A 8 -12.57 -8.24 27.01
N GLU A 9 -11.75 -7.80 26.07
CA GLU A 9 -11.15 -8.69 25.08
C GLU A 9 -9.94 -9.38 25.73
N TYR A 10 -10.08 -10.68 25.98
CA TYR A 10 -9.09 -11.47 26.69
C TYR A 10 -7.89 -11.76 25.81
N VAL A 11 -6.87 -10.91 25.81
CA VAL A 11 -5.61 -11.19 25.10
C VAL A 11 -4.76 -12.23 25.83
N GLY A 12 -4.01 -13.04 25.07
CA GLY A 12 -3.11 -14.06 25.59
C GLY A 12 -2.13 -13.53 26.65
N ALA A 13 -2.17 -14.11 27.86
CA ALA A 13 -1.29 -13.80 28.98
C ALA A 13 0.24 -13.87 28.72
N PRO A 14 0.79 -14.78 27.88
CA PRO A 14 2.25 -14.86 27.69
C PRO A 14 2.80 -13.65 26.93
N GLN A 15 2.04 -13.08 25.99
CA GLN A 15 2.48 -11.95 25.18
C GLN A 15 2.69 -10.68 26.01
N LYS A 16 1.89 -10.49 27.05
CA LYS A 16 2.02 -9.36 27.97
C LYS A 16 3.28 -9.46 28.84
N ARG A 17 3.68 -10.68 29.23
CA ARG A 17 4.86 -10.92 30.06
C ARG A 17 6.15 -10.63 29.30
N PHE A 18 6.23 -11.07 28.04
CA PHE A 18 7.37 -10.81 27.17
C PHE A 18 7.60 -9.30 26.96
N ALA A 19 6.53 -8.56 26.66
CA ALA A 19 6.57 -7.11 26.50
C ALA A 19 6.94 -6.34 27.80
N TRP A 20 6.69 -6.93 28.97
CA TRP A 20 7.08 -6.35 30.27
C TRP A 20 8.59 -6.53 30.51
N ILE A 21 9.13 -7.70 30.19
CA ILE A 21 10.56 -8.02 30.38
C ILE A 21 11.44 -7.16 29.49
N ILE A 22 11.10 -7.01 28.20
CA ILE A 22 11.95 -6.23 27.28
C ILE A 22 11.93 -4.74 27.64
N ARG A 23 10.76 -4.19 28.00
CA ARG A 23 10.69 -2.82 28.53
C ARG A 23 11.53 -2.64 29.78
N PHE A 24 11.54 -3.61 30.67
CA PHE A 24 12.34 -3.54 31.90
C PHE A 24 13.85 -3.59 31.59
N ALA A 25 14.25 -4.44 30.64
CA ALA A 25 15.64 -4.52 30.18
C ALA A 25 16.11 -3.21 29.51
N LEU A 26 15.28 -2.59 28.66
CA LEU A 26 15.57 -1.31 28.03
C LEU A 26 15.61 -0.14 29.03
N ALA A 27 14.73 -0.14 30.02
CA ALA A 27 14.76 0.85 31.10
C ALA A 27 16.05 0.75 31.92
N LEU A 28 16.50 -0.47 32.24
CA LEU A 28 17.78 -0.71 32.92
C LEU A 28 18.97 -0.29 32.05
N LEU A 29 18.94 -0.55 30.75
CA LEU A 29 19.98 -0.12 29.81
C LEU A 29 20.09 1.42 29.76
N MET A 30 18.96 2.12 29.68
CA MET A 30 18.93 3.58 29.69
C MET A 30 19.43 4.15 31.02
N PHE A 31 19.02 3.57 32.15
CA PHE A 31 19.53 3.94 33.47
C PHE A 31 21.05 3.76 33.53
N TYR A 32 21.57 2.64 33.03
CA TYR A 32 23.00 2.36 32.99
C TYR A 32 23.77 3.39 32.13
N LEU A 33 23.32 3.65 30.91
CA LEU A 33 23.99 4.57 29.98
C LEU A 33 23.98 6.02 30.47
N MET A 34 22.86 6.48 31.03
CA MET A 34 22.72 7.87 31.44
C MET A 34 23.32 8.15 32.82
N VAL A 35 23.11 7.25 33.80
CA VAL A 35 23.52 7.48 35.20
C VAL A 35 24.98 7.09 35.44
N LEU A 36 25.43 5.95 34.91
CA LEU A 36 26.79 5.46 35.16
C LEU A 36 27.81 6.01 34.16
N ASN A 37 27.42 6.22 32.90
CA ASN A 37 28.35 6.66 31.85
C ASN A 37 28.32 8.19 31.60
N ARG A 38 27.38 8.94 32.19
CA ARG A 38 27.31 10.42 32.23
C ARG A 38 27.67 11.12 30.90
N VAL A 39 27.21 10.57 29.76
CA VAL A 39 27.53 11.08 28.42
C VAL A 39 26.48 12.11 27.99
N VAL A 40 26.75 13.38 28.23
CA VAL A 40 25.97 14.50 27.66
C VAL A 40 26.57 14.82 26.29
N GLY A 41 26.15 14.08 25.25
CA GLY A 41 26.69 14.23 23.90
C GLY A 41 25.82 13.62 22.80
N PRO A 42 26.18 13.79 21.51
CA PRO A 42 25.42 13.33 20.33
C PRO A 42 25.17 11.82 20.30
N ILE A 43 26.01 11.05 20.99
CA ILE A 43 25.86 9.60 21.20
C ILE A 43 24.55 9.27 21.92
N ASN A 44 24.12 10.10 22.89
CA ASN A 44 22.87 9.89 23.60
C ASN A 44 21.65 10.08 22.68
N MET A 45 21.70 11.03 21.73
CA MET A 45 20.63 11.22 20.74
C MET A 45 20.50 10.01 19.80
N LEU A 46 21.63 9.44 19.38
CA LEU A 46 21.64 8.24 18.53
C LEU A 46 21.06 7.03 19.28
N VAL A 47 21.47 6.83 20.53
CA VAL A 47 20.91 5.78 21.42
C VAL A 47 19.40 5.97 21.64
N CYS A 48 18.95 7.19 21.93
CA CYS A 48 17.52 7.49 22.09
C CYS A 48 16.72 7.17 20.82
N SER A 49 17.26 7.50 19.63
CA SER A 49 16.59 7.20 18.36
C SER A 49 16.52 5.69 18.09
N ALA A 50 17.60 4.95 18.33
CA ALA A 50 17.64 3.51 18.18
C ALA A 50 16.69 2.81 19.16
N CYS A 51 16.58 3.31 20.39
CA CYS A 51 15.64 2.84 21.42
C CYS A 51 14.19 3.01 20.97
N MET A 52 13.80 4.21 20.50
CA MET A 52 12.44 4.46 20.00
C MET A 52 12.09 3.58 18.80
N MET A 53 13.06 3.37 17.90
CA MET A 53 12.89 2.53 16.73
C MET A 53 12.72 1.04 17.07
N LEU A 54 13.55 0.50 17.98
CA LEU A 54 13.40 -0.86 18.48
C LEU A 54 12.06 -1.05 19.21
N MET A 55 11.64 -0.08 20.02
CA MET A 55 10.36 -0.15 20.74
C MET A 55 9.16 -0.16 19.78
N PHE A 56 9.24 0.60 18.68
CA PHE A 56 8.23 0.60 17.63
C PHE A 56 8.14 -0.76 16.93
N PHE A 57 9.28 -1.35 16.55
CA PHE A 57 9.30 -2.66 15.90
C PHE A 57 8.83 -3.78 16.82
N GLU A 58 9.11 -3.71 18.11
CA GLU A 58 8.58 -4.66 19.07
C GLU A 58 7.07 -4.54 19.28
N ALA A 59 6.53 -3.32 19.28
CA ALA A 59 5.08 -3.13 19.36
C ALA A 59 4.38 -3.62 18.08
N ALA A 60 4.94 -3.30 16.91
CA ALA A 60 4.36 -3.62 15.61
C ALA A 60 4.51 -5.10 15.24
N PHE A 61 5.70 -5.69 15.40
CA PHE A 61 5.97 -7.08 15.03
C PHE A 61 5.89 -8.04 16.22
N GLY A 62 6.13 -7.59 17.46
CA GLY A 62 6.08 -8.47 18.63
C GLY A 62 4.68 -8.97 18.97
N ILE A 63 3.62 -8.21 18.65
CA ILE A 63 2.23 -8.68 18.75
C ILE A 63 1.97 -9.86 17.78
N CYS A 64 2.50 -9.78 16.57
CA CYS A 64 2.26 -10.75 15.51
C CYS A 64 3.17 -11.97 15.57
N LEU A 65 4.47 -11.73 15.75
CA LEU A 65 5.50 -12.75 15.85
C LEU A 65 5.31 -13.59 17.13
N GLY A 66 4.88 -12.97 18.23
CA GLY A 66 4.54 -13.68 19.47
C GLY A 66 3.37 -14.64 19.29
N CYS A 67 2.29 -14.22 18.61
CA CYS A 67 1.15 -15.08 18.28
C CYS A 67 1.57 -16.24 17.37
N LYS A 68 2.41 -15.98 16.35
CA LYS A 68 2.89 -17.00 15.39
C LYS A 68 3.84 -18.03 16.02
N VAL A 69 4.81 -17.60 16.81
CA VAL A 69 5.77 -18.49 17.49
C VAL A 69 5.07 -19.32 18.55
N TYR A 70 4.11 -18.75 19.29
CA TYR A 70 3.33 -19.49 20.28
C TYR A 70 2.48 -20.59 19.63
N ASN A 71 1.80 -20.31 18.52
CA ASN A 71 1.03 -21.30 17.76
C ASN A 71 1.93 -22.38 17.10
N LEU A 72 3.19 -22.05 16.80
CA LEU A 72 4.17 -23.00 16.26
C LEU A 72 4.72 -23.94 17.35
N PHE A 73 4.96 -23.43 18.55
CA PHE A 73 5.57 -24.17 19.65
C PHE A 73 4.54 -24.93 20.49
N PHE A 74 3.37 -24.34 20.72
CA PHE A 74 2.23 -24.99 21.36
C PHE A 74 1.18 -25.28 20.29
N ARG A 75 1.03 -26.56 19.94
CA ARG A 75 0.06 -27.09 18.94
C ARG A 75 -1.42 -26.86 19.31
N GLU A 76 -1.70 -26.10 20.36
CA GLU A 76 -3.02 -25.62 20.73
C GLU A 76 -3.19 -24.21 20.17
N LYS A 77 -4.23 -24.00 19.35
CA LYS A 77 -4.53 -22.71 18.72
C LYS A 77 -4.52 -21.62 19.78
N ALA A 78 -3.70 -20.59 19.58
CA ALA A 78 -3.75 -19.36 20.36
C ALA A 78 -5.13 -18.73 20.19
N LYS A 79 -6.08 -19.09 21.05
CA LYS A 79 -7.37 -18.40 21.14
C LYS A 79 -7.04 -17.01 21.67
N LEU A 80 -7.41 -15.99 20.92
CA LEU A 80 -7.34 -14.56 21.30
C LEU A 80 -6.01 -13.84 21.01
N CYS A 81 -5.63 -13.77 19.72
CA CYS A 81 -4.68 -12.76 19.27
C CYS A 81 -5.42 -11.43 19.03
N PRO A 82 -4.90 -10.30 19.52
CA PRO A 82 -5.62 -9.03 19.48
C PRO A 82 -6.01 -8.65 18.05
N GLY A 83 -7.32 -8.49 17.83
CA GLY A 83 -7.90 -8.01 16.57
C GLY A 83 -7.83 -8.95 15.36
N ASP A 84 -7.63 -10.25 15.52
CA ASP A 84 -7.50 -11.28 14.45
C ASP A 84 -6.47 -10.97 13.33
N ALA A 85 -5.74 -9.85 13.42
CA ALA A 85 -4.90 -9.32 12.36
C ALA A 85 -3.62 -10.14 12.12
N CYS A 86 -3.22 -10.93 13.11
CA CYS A 86 -1.98 -11.72 13.07
C CYS A 86 -2.16 -13.21 13.35
N GLU A 87 -3.41 -13.70 13.32
CA GLU A 87 -3.62 -15.11 13.03
C GLU A 87 -3.06 -15.37 11.61
N ALA A 88 -2.13 -16.31 11.49
CA ALA A 88 -1.53 -16.64 10.21
C ALA A 88 -2.61 -17.20 9.28
N ASN A 89 -3.25 -16.30 8.54
CA ASN A 89 -4.28 -16.49 7.53
C ASN A 89 -4.64 -17.96 7.32
N THR A 90 -5.52 -18.49 8.17
CA THR A 90 -6.35 -19.60 7.73
C THR A 90 -7.25 -18.98 6.68
N ARG A 91 -6.83 -19.03 5.40
CA ARG A 91 -7.66 -18.60 4.27
C ARG A 91 -9.04 -19.20 4.50
N HIS A 92 -10.01 -18.35 4.84
CA HIS A 92 -11.39 -18.79 4.82
C HIS A 92 -11.68 -19.32 3.41
N ASP A 93 -12.51 -20.34 3.31
CA ASP A 93 -12.74 -21.01 2.03
C ASP A 93 -13.23 -20.03 0.94
N ILE A 94 -13.89 -18.95 1.38
CA ILE A 94 -14.31 -17.77 0.59
C ILE A 94 -13.16 -16.95 0.01
N GLN A 95 -11.97 -16.98 0.61
CA GLN A 95 -10.78 -16.21 0.19
C GLN A 95 -9.82 -17.03 -0.70
N LYS A 96 -10.15 -18.31 -0.97
CA LYS A 96 -9.48 -19.08 -2.02
C LYS A 96 -10.13 -18.72 -3.34
N VAL A 97 -9.43 -17.91 -4.14
CA VAL A 97 -9.83 -17.66 -5.53
C VAL A 97 -9.91 -19.00 -6.24
N GLY A 98 -11.12 -19.42 -6.63
CA GLY A 98 -11.32 -20.65 -7.37
C GLY A 98 -10.67 -20.56 -8.74
N MET A 99 -10.21 -21.70 -9.29
CA MET A 99 -9.64 -21.74 -10.64
C MET A 99 -10.59 -21.13 -11.69
N ALA A 100 -11.91 -21.22 -11.47
CA ALA A 100 -12.93 -20.58 -12.28
C ALA A 100 -12.91 -19.04 -12.21
N GLN A 101 -12.67 -18.44 -11.04
CA GLN A 101 -12.55 -16.98 -10.91
C GLN A 101 -11.28 -16.44 -11.59
N VAL A 102 -10.18 -17.18 -11.51
CA VAL A 102 -8.93 -16.83 -12.22
C VAL A 102 -9.12 -16.95 -13.73
N ALA A 103 -9.77 -18.02 -14.20
CA ALA A 103 -10.08 -18.18 -15.63
C ALA A 103 -10.96 -17.04 -16.14
N SER A 104 -12.01 -16.66 -15.42
CA SER A 104 -12.87 -15.53 -15.78
C SER A 104 -12.12 -14.20 -15.84
N LEU A 105 -11.20 -13.95 -14.90
CA LEU A 105 -10.37 -12.74 -14.90
C LEU A 105 -9.44 -12.69 -16.12
N VAL A 106 -8.78 -13.81 -16.45
CA VAL A 106 -7.87 -13.91 -17.60
C VAL A 106 -8.63 -13.73 -18.91
N VAL A 107 -9.80 -14.34 -19.06
CA VAL A 107 -10.66 -14.17 -20.24
C VAL A 107 -11.11 -12.72 -20.37
N PHE A 108 -11.52 -12.09 -19.27
CA PHE A 108 -11.96 -10.69 -19.28
C PHE A 108 -10.83 -9.73 -19.68
N LEU A 109 -9.64 -9.89 -19.10
CA LEU A 109 -8.45 -9.10 -19.47
C LEU A 109 -8.02 -9.36 -20.92
N GLY A 110 -8.10 -10.60 -21.39
CA GLY A 110 -7.83 -10.96 -22.78
C GLY A 110 -8.80 -10.28 -23.74
N LEU A 111 -10.10 -10.27 -23.42
CA LEU A 111 -11.13 -9.58 -24.20
C LEU A 111 -10.88 -8.08 -24.29
N ILE A 112 -10.52 -7.44 -23.16
CA ILE A 112 -10.16 -6.01 -23.15
C ILE A 112 -8.93 -5.76 -24.03
N GLY A 113 -7.91 -6.62 -23.97
CA GLY A 113 -6.73 -6.52 -24.82
C GLY A 113 -7.06 -6.59 -26.31
N VAL A 114 -7.87 -7.57 -26.71
CA VAL A 114 -8.29 -7.76 -28.11
C VAL A 114 -9.11 -6.58 -28.62
N VAL A 115 -10.12 -6.14 -27.86
CA VAL A 115 -10.94 -4.97 -28.21
C VAL A 115 -10.07 -3.71 -28.27
N GLY A 116 -9.13 -3.55 -27.34
CA GLY A 116 -8.18 -2.44 -27.31
C GLY A 116 -7.29 -2.39 -28.56
N GLN A 117 -6.76 -3.54 -29.01
CA GLN A 117 -5.98 -3.63 -30.25
C GLN A 117 -6.80 -3.27 -31.49
N GLN A 118 -8.05 -3.72 -31.54
CA GLN A 118 -8.96 -3.46 -32.66
C GLN A 118 -9.36 -1.98 -32.72
N LEU A 119 -9.61 -1.36 -31.55
CA LEU A 119 -9.88 0.06 -31.45
C LEU A 119 -8.64 0.90 -31.78
N HIS A 120 -7.45 0.52 -31.31
CA HIS A 120 -6.21 1.24 -31.64
C HIS A 120 -5.90 1.19 -33.14
N SER A 121 -6.14 0.04 -33.78
CA SER A 121 -6.00 -0.13 -35.23
C SER A 121 -7.00 0.73 -36.00
N ALA A 122 -8.25 0.82 -35.52
CA ALA A 122 -9.27 1.70 -36.09
C ALA A 122 -8.90 3.19 -35.94
N THR A 123 -8.37 3.60 -34.78
CA THR A 123 -7.94 4.99 -34.54
C THR A 123 -6.77 5.39 -35.43
N LEU A 124 -5.76 4.53 -35.62
CA LEU A 124 -4.64 4.78 -36.54
C LEU A 124 -5.09 4.90 -38.00
N THR A 125 -6.09 4.12 -38.39
CA THR A 125 -6.67 4.19 -39.75
C THR A 125 -7.50 5.47 -39.92
N ALA A 126 -8.19 5.94 -38.87
CA ALA A 126 -8.95 7.19 -38.91
C ALA A 126 -8.04 8.43 -38.95
N THR A 127 -6.95 8.45 -38.16
CA THR A 127 -6.00 9.58 -38.16
C THR A 127 -5.21 9.69 -39.48
N THR A 128 -4.92 8.57 -40.14
CA THR A 128 -4.24 8.58 -41.46
C THR A 128 -5.14 9.08 -42.59
N HIS A 129 -6.46 8.82 -42.54
CA HIS A 129 -7.41 9.38 -43.50
C HIS A 129 -7.65 10.88 -43.33
N GLU A 130 -7.57 11.41 -42.10
CA GLU A 130 -7.74 12.86 -41.84
C GLU A 130 -6.44 13.66 -42.09
N ALA A 131 -5.27 13.05 -41.88
CA ALA A 131 -3.97 13.69 -42.16
C ALA A 131 -3.67 13.86 -43.66
N ALA A 132 -4.32 13.10 -44.54
CA ALA A 132 -4.13 13.20 -45.99
C ALA A 132 -5.00 14.30 -46.66
N ALA A 133 -5.93 14.91 -45.93
CA ALA A 133 -6.93 15.83 -46.49
C ALA A 133 -6.77 17.30 -46.03
N ASN A 134 -5.61 17.66 -45.46
CA ASN A 134 -5.31 19.05 -45.10
C ASN A 134 -4.07 19.49 -45.88
N ASP A 135 -4.30 19.97 -47.12
CA ASP A 135 -3.34 20.82 -47.80
C ASP A 135 -2.98 21.96 -46.84
N GLU A 136 -1.75 21.97 -46.34
CA GLU A 136 -1.23 22.64 -45.12
C GLU A 136 -1.63 24.12 -44.91
N CYS A 137 -2.20 24.80 -45.91
CA CYS A 137 -2.64 26.19 -45.84
C CYS A 137 -4.10 26.47 -46.24
N THR A 138 -4.91 25.43 -46.47
CA THR A 138 -6.35 25.60 -46.68
C THR A 138 -7.06 25.54 -45.33
N PRO A 139 -7.69 26.63 -44.86
CA PRO A 139 -8.40 26.61 -43.60
C PRO A 139 -9.59 25.65 -43.67
N PRO A 140 -9.81 24.82 -42.64
CA PRO A 140 -10.90 23.87 -42.62
C PRO A 140 -12.26 24.58 -42.62
N ASP A 141 -13.28 23.92 -43.16
CA ASP A 141 -14.61 24.48 -43.45
C ASP A 141 -15.28 25.13 -42.22
N PHE A 142 -15.00 24.61 -41.01
CA PHE A 142 -15.51 25.19 -39.76
C PHE A 142 -14.90 26.57 -39.44
N ALA A 143 -13.62 26.79 -39.75
CA ALA A 143 -12.92 28.05 -39.50
C ALA A 143 -13.45 29.15 -40.43
N VAL A 144 -13.81 28.78 -41.66
CA VAL A 144 -14.48 29.68 -42.62
C VAL A 144 -15.88 30.05 -42.13
N LYS A 145 -16.68 29.08 -41.69
CA LYS A 145 -18.04 29.32 -41.18
C LYS A 145 -18.09 30.18 -39.93
N MET A 146 -17.08 30.07 -39.05
CA MET A 146 -16.99 30.92 -37.87
C MET A 146 -16.38 32.30 -38.16
N GLY A 147 -15.92 32.57 -39.38
CA GLY A 147 -15.28 33.84 -39.74
C GLY A 147 -13.84 34.00 -39.21
N HIS A 148 -13.23 32.93 -38.72
CA HIS A 148 -11.88 32.91 -38.13
C HIS A 148 -10.84 32.24 -39.04
N ALA A 149 -11.08 32.26 -40.35
CA ALA A 149 -10.19 31.64 -41.33
C ALA A 149 -8.79 32.28 -41.37
N GLU A 150 -8.68 33.61 -41.24
CA GLU A 150 -7.37 34.29 -41.25
C GLU A 150 -6.56 34.06 -39.98
N MET A 151 -7.22 34.02 -38.82
CA MET A 151 -6.57 33.70 -37.55
C MET A 151 -5.99 32.28 -37.58
N TRP A 152 -6.72 31.33 -38.16
CA TRP A 152 -6.24 29.97 -38.34
C TRP A 152 -4.98 29.93 -39.23
N LYS A 153 -4.97 30.66 -40.36
CA LYS A 153 -3.79 30.75 -41.24
C LYS A 153 -2.57 31.36 -40.55
N LEU A 154 -2.78 32.40 -39.73
CA LEU A 154 -1.72 33.03 -38.92
C LEU A 154 -1.08 32.06 -37.93
N HIS A 155 -1.89 31.27 -37.22
CA HIS A 155 -1.39 30.27 -36.26
C HIS A 155 -0.61 29.14 -36.95
N HIS A 156 -0.93 28.84 -38.20
CA HIS A 156 -0.27 27.81 -39.00
C HIS A 156 0.82 28.35 -39.94
N ASN A 157 1.23 29.62 -39.76
CA ASN A 157 2.32 30.26 -40.50
C ASN A 157 2.17 30.23 -42.03
N CYS A 158 0.91 30.16 -42.48
CA CYS A 158 0.51 30.22 -43.87
C CYS A 158 0.24 31.69 -44.20
N LYS A 159 1.21 32.31 -44.87
CA LYS A 159 1.22 33.74 -45.17
C LYS A 159 0.37 34.11 -46.37
#